data_AF-A0A0J9X750-F1
#
_entry.id   AF-A0A0J9X750-F1
#
_cell.length_a   1.000
_cell.length_b   1.000
_cell.length_c   1.000
_cell.angle_alpha   90.00
_cell.angle_beta   90.00
_cell.angle_gamma   90.00
#
_symmetry.space_group_name_H-M   'P 1'
#
loop_
_entity.id
_entity.type
_entity.pdbx_description
1 polymer ?
#
loop_
_entity_poly.entity_id
_entity_poly.type
_entity_poly.pdbx_seq_one_letter_code
_entity_poly.pdbx_strand_id
1 'polypeptide(L)'
;MTSDTTAKIELIHEPGRIDNIDSDQEQKLKDMWAQILLFTGDIPHSLEATPSTLTSHSEDEEKKKKKKRHLFGIGKNKAEAPPKEEKKHTQEANAFKEVMKDLEPAQAAKLIFMMIKADHPDNLLLRFLRARKWVVKDALHMFGNTIYWRHENKVDDILRLGERVAFENNDEEFLTQLRSNKSYIWGHDFRGRPIVHVKTYNHDPKAQGEKSMEDFTLYIIETARLCLKDPVDTAAVFFDLSNFSMANMDYGPVKFMIHCFANHFPECLGFLLIHNAPWVFTGIWNVIKGWIDPVVASKIKFTKTTEDVAKFIPMEYIEKNLGGNSDHTYVYIEPKEGENDLMNDTATRDKLLAAHDELTAKFINATVDWIKSDDKATNQKTQSIKNDIAAQLMENYWQSDPYIRSRGIFDRNGTIDDFKKLHSENWK
;
A
#
# COMPACT_ATOMS: atom_id res chain seq x y z
N MET A 1 -7.71 -39.77 2.78
CA MET A 1 -7.47 -39.07 1.50
C MET A 1 -7.47 -37.59 1.84
N THR A 2 -6.30 -37.02 2.08
CA THR A 2 -6.12 -35.57 2.23
C THR A 2 -6.40 -34.96 0.87
N SER A 3 -7.52 -34.26 0.72
CA SER A 3 -7.85 -33.60 -0.53
C SER A 3 -6.87 -32.44 -0.71
N ASP A 4 -5.92 -32.65 -1.60
CA ASP A 4 -5.03 -31.64 -2.15
C ASP A 4 -5.90 -30.67 -2.96
N THR A 5 -6.55 -29.74 -2.25
CA THR A 5 -7.55 -28.81 -2.77
C THR A 5 -7.12 -27.38 -2.57
N THR A 6 -5.81 -27.11 -2.51
CA THR A 6 -5.32 -25.74 -2.60
C THR A 6 -5.76 -25.21 -3.96
N ALA A 7 -6.77 -24.35 -3.96
CA ALA A 7 -7.27 -23.73 -5.18
C ALA A 7 -6.08 -23.03 -5.85
N LYS A 8 -5.76 -23.42 -7.10
CA LYS A 8 -4.65 -22.79 -7.84
C LYS A 8 -4.88 -21.28 -7.88
N ILE A 9 -3.91 -20.51 -7.38
CA ILE A 9 -3.94 -19.06 -7.47
C ILE A 9 -3.92 -18.66 -8.94
N GLU A 10 -4.89 -17.88 -9.35
CA GLU A 10 -4.89 -17.25 -10.67
C GLU A 10 -4.01 -16.00 -10.61
N LEU A 11 -2.77 -16.14 -11.09
CA LEU A 11 -1.86 -15.00 -11.22
C LEU A 11 -2.29 -14.13 -12.39
N ILE A 12 -2.75 -12.92 -12.05
CA ILE A 12 -3.16 -11.91 -13.03
C ILE A 12 -2.19 -10.73 -12.91
N HIS A 13 -1.41 -10.51 -13.96
CA HIS A 13 -0.59 -9.31 -14.13
C HIS A 13 -1.50 -8.14 -14.51
N GLU A 14 -2.19 -7.50 -13.55
CA GLU A 14 -3.06 -6.39 -13.93
C GLU A 14 -2.27 -5.11 -14.26
N PRO A 15 -2.80 -4.27 -15.18
CA PRO A 15 -2.11 -3.07 -15.66
C PRO A 15 -1.70 -2.11 -14.55
N GLY A 16 -0.60 -1.40 -14.77
CA GLY A 16 -0.10 -0.40 -13.85
C GLY A 16 0.69 -0.97 -12.67
N ARG A 17 1.11 -2.23 -12.75
CA ARG A 17 2.04 -2.90 -11.81
C ARG A 17 3.41 -3.03 -12.43
N ILE A 18 4.43 -3.27 -11.60
CA ILE A 18 5.84 -3.29 -12.02
C ILE A 18 6.14 -4.21 -13.21
N ASP A 19 5.36 -5.28 -13.36
CA ASP A 19 5.45 -6.28 -14.42
C ASP A 19 4.53 -6.02 -15.62
N ASN A 20 3.67 -4.99 -15.56
CA ASN A 20 2.70 -4.65 -16.59
C ASN A 20 2.43 -3.13 -16.64
N ILE A 21 3.48 -2.35 -16.94
CA ILE A 21 3.37 -0.94 -17.32
C ILE A 21 3.72 -0.73 -18.80
N ASP A 22 3.04 0.21 -19.45
CA ASP A 22 3.42 0.71 -20.77
C ASP A 22 4.50 1.80 -20.69
N SER A 23 5.00 2.29 -21.83
CA SER A 23 6.06 3.29 -21.88
C SER A 23 5.65 4.67 -21.31
N ASP A 24 4.39 5.06 -21.41
CA ASP A 24 3.89 6.32 -20.84
C ASP A 24 3.80 6.20 -19.30
N GLN A 25 3.31 5.07 -18.82
CA GLN A 25 3.28 4.74 -17.40
C GLN A 25 4.69 4.66 -16.80
N GLU A 26 5.64 4.07 -17.52
CA GLU A 26 7.05 4.03 -17.15
C GLU A 26 7.63 5.45 -17.01
N GLN A 27 7.39 6.31 -18.01
CA GLN A 27 7.88 7.68 -17.97
C GLN A 27 7.31 8.46 -16.78
N LYS A 28 6.04 8.27 -16.44
CA LYS A 28 5.43 8.91 -15.28
C LYS A 28 5.99 8.42 -13.94
N LEU A 29 6.36 7.13 -13.87
CA LEU A 29 7.08 6.59 -12.72
C LEU A 29 8.48 7.19 -12.59
N LYS A 30 9.21 7.35 -13.71
CA LYS A 30 10.50 8.07 -13.75
C LYS A 30 10.35 9.52 -13.26
N ASP A 31 9.34 10.23 -13.77
CA ASP A 31 9.07 11.62 -13.39
C ASP A 31 8.77 11.73 -11.89
N MET A 32 7.94 10.83 -11.34
CA MET A 32 7.63 10.80 -9.91
C MET A 32 8.89 10.54 -9.05
N TRP A 33 9.71 9.55 -9.42
CA TRP A 33 10.98 9.29 -8.74
C TRP A 33 11.93 10.49 -8.81
N ALA A 34 12.07 11.11 -9.98
CA ALA A 34 12.93 12.29 -10.14
C ALA A 34 12.53 13.42 -9.18
N GLN A 35 11.23 13.67 -9.00
CA GLN A 35 10.74 14.69 -8.05
C GLN A 35 11.00 14.32 -6.58
N ILE A 36 10.84 13.05 -6.23
CA ILE A 36 11.14 12.57 -4.87
C ILE A 36 12.63 12.76 -4.57
N LEU A 37 13.51 12.31 -5.47
CA LEU A 37 14.97 12.42 -5.29
C LEU A 37 15.41 13.90 -5.26
N LEU A 38 14.78 14.76 -6.07
CA LEU A 38 15.06 16.22 -6.09
C LEU A 38 14.74 16.87 -4.75
N PHE A 39 13.72 16.37 -4.07
CA PHE A 39 13.35 16.86 -2.77
C PHE A 39 14.27 16.32 -1.66
N THR A 40 14.58 15.03 -1.67
CA THR A 40 15.39 14.41 -0.61
C THR A 40 16.87 14.78 -0.67
N GLY A 41 17.33 15.33 -1.80
CA GLY A 41 18.71 15.74 -2.01
C GLY A 41 19.63 14.60 -2.42
N ASP A 42 19.07 13.42 -2.76
CA ASP A 42 19.83 12.22 -3.13
C ASP A 42 20.18 12.17 -4.63
N ILE A 43 20.38 13.33 -5.24
CA ILE A 43 20.66 13.43 -6.66
C ILE A 43 22.15 13.68 -6.90
N PRO A 44 22.80 12.96 -7.83
CA PRO A 44 24.05 13.44 -8.40
C PRO A 44 23.83 14.70 -9.26
N HIS A 45 24.51 15.81 -8.95
CA HIS A 45 24.50 17.14 -9.63
C HIS A 45 24.10 17.18 -11.13
N SER A 46 24.43 16.14 -11.90
CA SER A 46 23.93 15.87 -13.25
C SER A 46 22.41 15.93 -13.51
N LEU A 47 21.52 15.73 -12.52
CA LEU A 47 20.08 15.98 -12.70
C LEU A 47 19.64 17.34 -12.13
N GLU A 48 20.49 18.03 -11.35
CA GLU A 48 20.26 19.42 -10.95
C GLU A 48 20.43 20.37 -12.14
N ALA A 49 21.28 19.99 -13.10
CA ALA A 49 21.60 20.77 -14.30
C ALA A 49 20.59 20.64 -15.45
N THR A 50 19.48 19.90 -15.28
CA THR A 50 18.49 19.70 -16.35
C THR A 50 17.07 20.06 -15.94
N PRO A 51 16.70 21.34 -16.08
CA PRO A 51 15.29 21.71 -16.22
C PRO A 51 14.68 21.27 -17.56
N SER A 52 15.46 20.77 -18.53
CA SER A 52 15.04 20.84 -19.95
C SER A 52 15.41 19.69 -20.90
N THR A 53 15.87 18.50 -20.47
CA THR A 53 16.22 17.40 -21.42
C THR A 53 15.44 16.10 -21.29
N LEU A 54 14.38 16.04 -20.48
CA LEU A 54 13.40 14.96 -20.56
C LEU A 54 12.26 15.39 -21.52
N THR A 55 12.58 15.59 -22.80
CA THR A 55 11.56 15.92 -23.81
C THR A 55 11.71 15.09 -25.08
N SER A 56 10.57 14.48 -25.44
CA SER A 56 10.13 14.07 -26.78
C SER A 56 10.74 12.83 -27.43
N HIS A 57 10.05 11.70 -27.29
CA HIS A 57 9.77 10.79 -28.40
C HIS A 57 8.28 10.50 -28.45
N SER A 58 7.51 11.42 -29.05
CA SER A 58 6.15 11.14 -29.49
C SER A 58 6.16 10.94 -31.01
N GLU A 59 5.72 9.77 -31.44
CA GLU A 59 5.55 9.35 -32.82
C GLU A 59 4.64 10.32 -33.61
N ASP A 60 5.03 10.61 -34.86
CA ASP A 60 4.25 11.33 -35.84
C ASP A 60 2.98 10.54 -36.23
N GLU A 61 1.79 10.98 -35.79
CA GLU A 61 0.53 10.63 -36.45
C GLU A 61 0.09 11.73 -37.43
N GLU A 62 0.21 11.40 -38.71
CA GLU A 62 -0.31 12.12 -39.87
C GLU A 62 -1.84 12.34 -39.77
N LYS A 63 -2.32 13.58 -39.54
CA LYS A 63 -3.73 13.95 -39.79
C LYS A 63 -3.89 15.19 -40.67
N LYS A 64 -4.47 14.91 -41.85
CA LYS A 64 -4.84 15.79 -42.97
C LYS A 64 -5.57 17.08 -42.55
N LYS A 65 -5.05 18.22 -43.01
CA LYS A 65 -5.68 19.55 -42.96
C LYS A 65 -6.95 19.62 -43.83
N LYS A 66 -8.07 20.08 -43.25
CA LYS A 66 -9.13 20.79 -43.98
C LYS A 66 -9.01 22.29 -43.72
N LYS A 67 -8.84 23.05 -44.80
CA LYS A 67 -8.75 24.51 -44.87
C LYS A 67 -10.08 25.19 -44.50
N LYS A 68 -10.02 26.30 -43.75
CA LYS A 68 -10.83 27.51 -44.00
C LYS A 68 -9.99 28.77 -43.70
N ARG A 69 -10.08 29.74 -44.62
CA ARG A 69 -9.36 31.03 -44.69
C ARG A 69 -10.19 32.15 -44.07
N HIS A 70 -9.53 33.08 -43.37
CA HIS A 70 -9.68 34.56 -43.35
C HIS A 70 -9.15 35.09 -42.00
N LEU A 71 -8.58 36.28 -41.81
CA LEU A 71 -7.85 37.28 -42.62
C LEU A 71 -7.34 38.31 -41.57
N PHE A 72 -6.08 38.76 -41.71
CA PHE A 72 -5.40 39.94 -41.15
C PHE A 72 -5.74 40.55 -39.76
N GLY A 73 -4.70 40.71 -38.93
CA GLY A 73 -4.69 41.56 -37.74
C GLY A 73 -3.31 41.71 -37.08
N ILE A 74 -2.58 42.74 -37.52
CA ILE A 74 -1.57 43.59 -36.87
C ILE A 74 -0.74 43.01 -35.69
N GLY A 75 0.57 43.09 -35.85
CA GLY A 75 1.58 42.62 -34.90
C GLY A 75 1.56 43.29 -33.52
N LYS A 76 1.82 42.44 -32.52
CA LYS A 76 2.47 42.79 -31.26
C LYS A 76 3.49 41.69 -30.98
N ASN A 77 4.74 42.08 -30.75
CA ASN A 77 5.77 41.21 -30.19
C ASN A 77 5.22 40.60 -28.88
N LYS A 78 4.91 39.31 -28.92
CA LYS A 78 4.64 38.50 -27.73
C LYS A 78 5.90 37.67 -27.54
N ALA A 79 6.61 37.93 -26.44
CA ALA A 79 7.66 37.05 -25.97
C ALA A 79 7.13 35.60 -25.99
N GLU A 80 7.91 34.69 -26.57
CA GLU A 80 7.59 33.26 -26.56
C GLU A 80 7.29 32.83 -25.13
N ALA A 81 6.10 32.30 -24.91
CA ALA A 81 5.79 31.65 -23.65
C ALA A 81 6.72 30.43 -23.52
N PRO A 82 7.31 30.18 -22.33
CA PRO A 82 8.14 29.00 -22.11
C PRO A 82 7.39 27.72 -22.55
N PRO A 83 8.10 26.67 -22.99
CA PRO A 83 7.50 25.41 -23.41
C PRO A 83 6.51 24.91 -22.35
N LYS A 84 5.37 24.36 -22.79
CA LYS A 84 4.35 23.82 -21.87
C LYS A 84 4.90 22.70 -20.96
N GLU A 85 5.95 22.00 -21.40
CA GLU A 85 6.61 20.91 -20.66
C GLU A 85 7.48 21.43 -19.50
N GLU A 86 8.32 22.44 -19.71
CA GLU A 86 9.10 23.09 -18.63
C GLU A 86 8.19 23.62 -17.51
N LYS A 87 7.04 24.21 -17.88
CA LYS A 87 6.05 24.68 -16.91
C LYS A 87 5.38 23.53 -16.12
N LYS A 88 5.24 22.35 -16.72
CA LYS A 88 4.55 21.21 -16.10
C LYS A 88 5.44 20.56 -15.04
N HIS A 89 6.71 20.28 -15.36
CA HIS A 89 7.67 19.74 -14.40
C HIS A 89 7.96 20.71 -13.25
N THR A 90 8.02 22.02 -13.52
CA THR A 90 8.16 23.05 -12.47
C THR A 90 6.95 23.06 -11.53
N GLN A 91 5.73 22.85 -12.03
CA GLN A 91 4.52 22.78 -11.21
C GLN A 91 4.42 21.50 -10.38
N GLU A 92 4.93 20.38 -10.88
CA GLU A 92 5.02 19.10 -10.16
C GLU A 92 6.03 19.18 -9.01
N ALA A 93 7.23 19.72 -9.27
CA ALA A 93 8.25 19.95 -8.25
C ALA A 93 7.76 20.83 -7.11
N ASN A 94 7.01 21.89 -7.44
CA ASN A 94 6.44 22.79 -6.44
C ASN A 94 5.36 22.10 -5.60
N ALA A 95 4.52 21.25 -6.18
CA ALA A 95 3.44 20.59 -5.44
C ALA A 95 3.96 19.62 -4.37
N PHE A 96 5.02 18.85 -4.67
CA PHE A 96 5.61 17.94 -3.68
C PHE A 96 6.35 18.70 -2.57
N LYS A 97 7.12 19.73 -2.95
CA LYS A 97 7.81 20.62 -2.00
C LYS A 97 6.86 21.31 -1.03
N GLU A 98 5.71 21.81 -1.51
CA GLU A 98 4.73 22.49 -0.65
C GLU A 98 4.13 21.58 0.43
N VAL A 99 3.89 20.30 0.11
CA VAL A 99 3.35 19.33 1.08
C VAL A 99 4.41 18.90 2.10
N MET A 100 5.66 18.77 1.64
CA MET A 100 6.76 18.27 2.45
C MET A 100 7.56 19.38 3.16
N LYS A 101 7.13 20.64 3.07
CA LYS A 101 7.87 21.83 3.52
C LYS A 101 8.25 21.82 5.01
N ASP A 102 7.48 21.09 5.83
CA ASP A 102 7.68 21.00 7.27
C ASP A 102 8.58 19.81 7.68
N LEU A 103 9.13 19.08 6.69
CA LEU A 103 10.09 17.98 6.89
C LEU A 103 11.43 18.31 6.24
N GLU A 104 12.51 18.10 6.98
CA GLU A 104 13.86 18.19 6.42
C GLU A 104 14.09 17.09 5.36
N PRO A 105 14.82 17.35 4.26
CA PRO A 105 15.04 16.39 3.18
C PRO A 105 15.50 15.00 3.63
N ALA A 106 16.49 14.94 4.53
CA ALA A 106 17.01 13.68 5.07
C ALA A 106 15.98 12.93 5.93
N GLN A 107 15.12 13.66 6.66
CA GLN A 107 14.04 13.07 7.44
C GLN A 107 12.96 12.49 6.51
N ALA A 108 12.60 13.22 5.46
CA ALA A 108 11.65 12.74 4.46
C ALA A 108 12.17 11.49 3.72
N ALA A 109 13.45 11.47 3.33
CA ALA A 109 14.08 10.29 2.73
C ALA A 109 13.92 9.07 3.64
N LYS A 110 14.29 9.21 4.91
CA LYS A 110 14.14 8.15 5.91
C LYS A 110 12.69 7.65 6.03
N LEU A 111 11.73 8.55 6.13
CA LEU A 111 10.30 8.17 6.24
C LEU A 111 9.80 7.43 4.99
N ILE A 112 10.21 7.87 3.80
CA ILE A 112 9.85 7.22 2.52
C ILE A 112 10.38 5.79 2.48
N PHE A 113 11.66 5.58 2.78
CA PHE A 113 12.25 4.25 2.75
C PHE A 113 11.78 3.34 3.90
N MET A 114 11.47 3.91 5.07
CA MET A 114 10.82 3.16 6.17
C MET A 114 9.41 2.67 5.79
N MET A 115 8.64 3.44 5.01
CA MET A 115 7.30 3.06 4.56
C MET A 115 7.30 1.83 3.65
N ILE A 116 8.39 1.59 2.89
CA ILE A 116 8.50 0.51 1.91
C ILE A 116 8.41 -0.88 2.58
N LYS A 117 9.14 -1.10 3.68
CA LYS A 117 9.20 -2.41 4.36
C LYS A 117 9.56 -3.55 3.38
N ALA A 118 8.65 -4.51 3.20
CA ALA A 118 8.80 -5.64 2.28
C ALA A 118 8.17 -5.41 0.90
N ASP A 119 7.58 -4.23 0.61
CA ASP A 119 7.03 -3.91 -0.72
C ASP A 119 8.17 -3.62 -1.74
N HIS A 120 7.89 -3.77 -3.03
CA HIS A 120 8.77 -3.23 -4.07
C HIS A 120 8.66 -1.69 -4.12
N PRO A 121 9.77 -0.93 -4.08
CA PRO A 121 9.74 0.53 -4.06
C PRO A 121 8.92 1.15 -5.20
N ASP A 122 9.07 0.65 -6.42
CA ASP A 122 8.27 1.12 -7.56
C ASP A 122 6.80 0.78 -7.44
N ASN A 123 6.46 -0.45 -7.01
CA ASN A 123 5.08 -0.86 -6.94
C ASN A 123 4.31 -0.06 -5.86
N LEU A 124 5.01 0.34 -4.79
CA LEU A 124 4.48 1.31 -3.83
C LEU A 124 4.07 2.63 -4.51
N LEU A 125 4.95 3.24 -5.31
CA LEU A 125 4.65 4.49 -6.02
C LEU A 125 3.58 4.31 -7.11
N LEU A 126 3.58 3.17 -7.80
CA LEU A 126 2.58 2.83 -8.81
C LEU A 126 1.16 2.82 -8.23
N ARG A 127 0.97 2.41 -6.96
CA ARG A 127 -0.33 2.52 -6.26
C ARG A 127 -0.85 3.97 -6.26
N PHE A 128 0.03 4.95 -5.99
CA PHE A 128 -0.32 6.38 -6.00
C PHE A 128 -0.60 6.90 -7.40
N LEU A 129 0.20 6.50 -8.40
CA LEU A 129 -0.02 6.86 -9.80
C LEU A 129 -1.37 6.35 -10.32
N ARG A 130 -1.70 5.07 -10.05
CA ARG A 130 -3.00 4.49 -10.42
C ARG A 130 -4.16 5.23 -9.73
N ALA A 131 -4.05 5.47 -8.43
CA ALA A 131 -5.08 6.19 -7.66
C ALA A 131 -5.32 7.64 -8.11
N ARG A 132 -4.35 8.24 -8.81
CA ARG A 132 -4.45 9.59 -9.38
C ARG A 132 -4.47 9.60 -10.91
N LYS A 133 -4.91 8.48 -11.51
CA LYS A 133 -5.14 8.34 -12.96
C LYS A 133 -3.93 8.78 -13.77
N TRP A 134 -2.74 8.46 -13.27
CA TRP A 134 -1.46 8.75 -13.89
C TRP A 134 -1.16 10.26 -14.05
N VAL A 135 -1.75 11.11 -13.18
CA VAL A 135 -1.37 12.52 -13.04
C VAL A 135 -0.27 12.62 -11.98
N VAL A 136 0.99 12.78 -12.43
CA VAL A 136 2.19 12.78 -11.57
C VAL A 136 2.09 13.81 -10.43
N LYS A 137 1.67 15.05 -10.72
CA LYS A 137 1.47 16.10 -9.71
C LYS A 137 0.55 15.66 -8.57
N ASP A 138 -0.59 15.06 -8.91
CA ASP A 138 -1.61 14.69 -7.94
C ASP A 138 -1.17 13.45 -7.15
N ALA A 139 -0.45 12.53 -7.81
CA ALA A 139 0.17 11.37 -7.16
C ALA A 139 1.24 11.79 -6.15
N LEU A 140 2.13 12.72 -6.52
CA LEU A 140 3.12 13.31 -5.61
C LEU A 140 2.46 14.02 -4.43
N HIS A 141 1.41 14.80 -4.66
CA HIS A 141 0.67 15.48 -3.60
C HIS A 141 0.03 14.46 -2.63
N MET A 142 -0.57 13.38 -3.13
CA MET A 142 -1.12 12.32 -2.27
C MET A 142 -0.03 11.58 -1.49
N PHE A 143 1.08 11.25 -2.16
CA PHE A 143 2.21 10.56 -1.56
C PHE A 143 2.85 11.40 -0.45
N GLY A 144 3.13 12.67 -0.69
CA GLY A 144 3.66 13.59 0.34
C GLY A 144 2.73 13.71 1.54
N ASN A 145 1.41 13.86 1.32
CA ASN A 145 0.44 13.93 2.40
C ASN A 145 0.41 12.63 3.22
N THR A 146 0.61 11.49 2.55
CA THR A 146 0.72 10.19 3.24
C THR A 146 1.96 10.15 4.11
N ILE A 147 3.13 10.55 3.62
CA ILE A 147 4.37 10.57 4.42
C ILE A 147 4.21 11.49 5.64
N TYR A 148 3.67 12.69 5.45
CA TYR A 148 3.41 13.61 6.55
C TYR A 148 2.41 13.03 7.56
N TRP A 149 1.27 12.50 7.09
CA TRP A 149 0.27 11.89 7.97
C TRP A 149 0.82 10.68 8.74
N ARG A 150 1.65 9.86 8.11
CA ARG A 150 2.33 8.73 8.77
C ARG A 150 3.24 9.19 9.89
N HIS A 151 3.97 10.28 9.67
CA HIS A 151 4.83 10.89 10.68
C HIS A 151 4.01 11.39 11.88
N GLU A 152 2.98 12.21 11.63
CA GLU A 152 2.13 12.79 12.67
C GLU A 152 1.39 11.72 13.49
N ASN A 153 0.91 10.66 12.83
CA ASN A 153 0.16 9.58 13.48
C ASN A 153 1.03 8.46 14.02
N LYS A 154 2.36 8.57 13.87
CA LYS A 154 3.35 7.56 14.30
C LYS A 154 3.03 6.16 13.77
N VAL A 155 2.63 6.07 12.51
CA VAL A 155 2.17 4.80 11.91
C VAL A 155 3.27 3.73 11.93
N ASP A 156 4.52 4.14 11.75
CA ASP A 156 5.66 3.22 11.77
C ASP A 156 5.99 2.69 13.17
N ASP A 157 5.50 3.35 14.24
CA ASP A 157 5.63 2.85 15.61
C ASP A 157 4.64 1.72 15.93
N ILE A 158 3.52 1.63 15.22
CA ILE A 158 2.44 0.67 15.50
C ILE A 158 2.94 -0.76 15.52
N LEU A 159 3.64 -1.19 14.45
CA LEU A 159 4.21 -2.55 14.41
C LEU A 159 5.52 -2.65 15.20
N ARG A 160 6.30 -1.56 15.27
CA ARG A 160 7.58 -1.54 16.01
C ARG A 160 7.36 -1.87 17.49
N LEU A 161 6.39 -1.20 18.11
CA LEU A 161 5.99 -1.43 19.49
C LEU A 161 5.12 -2.69 19.61
N GLY A 162 4.09 -2.80 18.76
CA GLY A 162 3.24 -3.98 18.62
C GLY A 162 2.66 -4.53 19.93
N GLU A 163 2.28 -5.80 19.90
CA GLU A 163 1.52 -6.44 20.97
C GLU A 163 2.32 -6.68 22.24
N ARG A 164 3.62 -6.98 22.13
CA ARG A 164 4.46 -7.26 23.30
C ARG A 164 4.60 -6.02 24.17
N VAL A 165 4.85 -4.86 23.57
CA VAL A 165 4.96 -3.59 24.33
C VAL A 165 3.61 -3.21 24.92
N ALA A 166 2.50 -3.40 24.19
CA ALA A 166 1.16 -3.21 24.74
C ALA A 166 0.92 -4.10 25.97
N PHE A 167 1.35 -5.36 25.91
CA PHE A 167 1.27 -6.31 27.04
C PHE A 167 2.11 -5.89 28.24
N GLU A 168 3.36 -5.44 28.03
CA GLU A 168 4.23 -4.96 29.13
C GLU A 168 3.66 -3.72 29.82
N ASN A 169 3.03 -2.84 29.06
CA ASN A 169 2.45 -1.61 29.55
C ASN A 169 1.04 -1.80 30.13
N ASN A 170 0.47 -3.01 30.07
CA ASN A 170 -0.93 -3.30 30.42
C ASN A 170 -1.92 -2.40 29.63
N ASP A 171 -1.67 -2.19 28.34
CA ASP A 171 -2.58 -1.49 27.43
C ASP A 171 -3.77 -2.39 27.06
N GLU A 172 -4.69 -2.52 28.01
CA GLU A 172 -5.87 -3.36 27.88
C GLU A 172 -6.85 -2.86 26.82
N GLU A 173 -6.88 -1.56 26.50
CA GLU A 173 -7.72 -1.06 25.42
C GLU A 173 -7.30 -1.66 24.08
N PHE A 174 -5.99 -1.64 23.78
CA PHE A 174 -5.45 -2.21 22.54
C PHE A 174 -5.53 -3.75 22.53
N LEU A 175 -5.10 -4.41 23.61
CA LEU A 175 -5.09 -5.87 23.70
C LEU A 175 -6.49 -6.47 23.62
N THR A 176 -7.50 -5.82 24.21
CA THR A 176 -8.90 -6.27 24.12
C THR A 176 -9.37 -6.35 22.67
N GLN A 177 -8.90 -5.46 21.78
CA GLN A 177 -9.29 -5.49 20.36
C GLN A 177 -8.80 -6.75 19.65
N LEU A 178 -7.60 -7.21 19.99
CA LEU A 178 -7.00 -8.42 19.46
C LEU A 178 -7.64 -9.67 20.08
N ARG A 179 -7.81 -9.67 21.41
CA ARG A 179 -8.41 -10.76 22.20
C ARG A 179 -9.87 -11.02 21.82
N SER A 180 -10.62 -10.00 21.42
CA SER A 180 -12.04 -10.15 21.06
C SER A 180 -12.25 -10.91 19.74
N ASN A 181 -11.18 -11.18 18.97
CA ASN A 181 -11.27 -11.84 17.68
C ASN A 181 -12.24 -11.11 16.71
N LYS A 182 -12.28 -9.77 16.78
CA LYS A 182 -13.15 -8.95 15.91
C LYS A 182 -12.54 -8.73 14.53
N SER A 183 -11.23 -8.78 14.42
CA SER A 183 -10.50 -8.66 13.15
C SER A 183 -9.25 -9.54 13.15
N TYR A 184 -9.04 -10.29 12.08
CA TYR A 184 -7.84 -11.12 11.88
C TYR A 184 -7.57 -11.38 10.40
N ILE A 185 -6.33 -11.75 10.09
CA ILE A 185 -5.88 -12.10 8.75
C ILE A 185 -5.78 -13.61 8.65
N TRP A 186 -6.48 -14.21 7.70
CA TRP A 186 -6.36 -15.65 7.46
C TRP A 186 -6.89 -16.04 6.08
N GLY A 187 -6.14 -16.92 5.40
CA GLY A 187 -6.49 -17.41 4.07
C GLY A 187 -6.34 -16.35 2.97
N HIS A 188 -6.57 -16.77 1.73
CA HIS A 188 -6.42 -15.91 0.56
C HIS A 188 -7.57 -16.06 -0.43
N ASP A 189 -7.83 -15.02 -1.22
CA ASP A 189 -8.77 -15.09 -2.35
C ASP A 189 -8.20 -15.95 -3.50
N PHE A 190 -8.98 -16.13 -4.57
CA PHE A 190 -8.53 -16.88 -5.76
C PHE A 190 -7.34 -16.24 -6.50
N ARG A 191 -6.92 -15.03 -6.10
CA ARG A 191 -5.79 -14.28 -6.67
C ARG A 191 -4.63 -14.16 -5.69
N GLY A 192 -4.66 -14.89 -4.57
CA GLY A 192 -3.61 -14.90 -3.57
C GLY A 192 -3.62 -13.69 -2.63
N ARG A 193 -4.67 -12.84 -2.65
CA ARG A 193 -4.77 -11.70 -1.73
C ARG A 193 -5.04 -12.18 -0.31
N PRO A 194 -4.32 -11.70 0.71
CA PRO A 194 -4.68 -11.98 2.09
C PRO A 194 -6.09 -11.48 2.40
N ILE A 195 -6.86 -12.26 3.16
CA ILE A 195 -8.22 -11.89 3.59
C ILE A 195 -8.17 -11.40 5.04
N VAL A 196 -8.61 -10.16 5.24
CA VAL A 196 -8.92 -9.59 6.56
C VAL A 196 -10.38 -9.91 6.89
N HIS A 197 -10.60 -10.80 7.85
CA HIS A 197 -11.93 -11.14 8.37
C HIS A 197 -12.31 -10.16 9.47
N VAL A 198 -13.53 -9.61 9.41
CA VAL A 198 -14.06 -8.68 10.41
C VAL A 198 -15.42 -9.17 10.92
N LYS A 199 -15.46 -9.62 12.17
CA LYS A 199 -16.66 -10.10 12.86
C LYS A 199 -17.31 -8.96 13.62
N THR A 200 -18.26 -8.28 12.97
CA THR A 200 -18.84 -7.05 13.53
C THR A 200 -19.59 -7.27 14.85
N TYR A 201 -20.18 -8.45 15.06
CA TYR A 201 -20.86 -8.81 16.30
C TYR A 201 -19.93 -8.96 17.52
N ASN A 202 -18.62 -9.09 17.32
CA ASN A 202 -17.60 -9.07 18.38
C ASN A 202 -17.11 -7.65 18.72
N HIS A 203 -17.57 -6.62 18.00
CA HIS A 203 -17.18 -5.24 18.28
C HIS A 203 -18.05 -4.65 19.40
N ASP A 204 -17.39 -4.18 20.45
CA ASP A 204 -17.96 -3.32 21.49
C ASP A 204 -17.38 -1.89 21.34
N PRO A 205 -18.20 -0.89 20.99
CA PRO A 205 -17.74 0.51 20.88
C PRO A 205 -17.29 1.13 22.21
N LYS A 206 -17.61 0.50 23.36
CA LYS A 206 -17.30 1.04 24.70
C LYS A 206 -16.02 0.48 25.31
N ALA A 207 -15.38 -0.50 24.67
CA ALA A 207 -14.22 -1.19 25.23
C ALA A 207 -12.89 -0.45 25.00
N GLN A 208 -12.89 0.65 24.24
CA GLN A 208 -11.69 1.40 23.88
C GLN A 208 -12.00 2.86 23.55
N GLY A 209 -10.99 3.73 23.68
CA GLY A 209 -11.00 5.07 23.10
C GLY A 209 -10.76 5.08 21.59
N GLU A 210 -11.05 6.21 20.96
CA GLU A 210 -10.90 6.41 19.50
C GLU A 210 -9.47 6.10 19.03
N LYS A 211 -8.46 6.64 19.72
CA LYS A 211 -7.05 6.44 19.34
C LYS A 211 -6.62 4.97 19.38
N SER A 212 -7.00 4.22 20.42
CA SER A 212 -6.68 2.78 20.51
C SER A 212 -7.34 1.99 19.37
N MET A 213 -8.55 2.37 18.98
CA MET A 213 -9.25 1.75 17.85
C MET A 213 -8.61 2.09 16.49
N GLU A 214 -8.13 3.33 16.31
CA GLU A 214 -7.34 3.74 15.15
C GLU A 214 -6.02 2.97 15.07
N ASP A 215 -5.30 2.85 16.19
CA ASP A 215 -4.02 2.13 16.26
C ASP A 215 -4.20 0.64 15.97
N PHE A 216 -5.26 0.02 16.47
CA PHE A 216 -5.63 -1.34 16.09
C PHE A 216 -5.96 -1.47 14.60
N THR A 217 -6.68 -0.50 14.03
CA THR A 217 -7.02 -0.50 12.60
C THR A 217 -5.73 -0.43 11.75
N LEU A 218 -4.80 0.45 12.13
CA LEU A 218 -3.49 0.55 11.48
C LEU A 218 -2.65 -0.70 11.68
N TYR A 219 -2.71 -1.33 12.86
CA TYR A 219 -2.02 -2.58 13.14
C TYR A 219 -2.46 -3.69 12.17
N ILE A 220 -3.76 -3.83 11.93
CA ILE A 220 -4.29 -4.80 10.96
C ILE A 220 -3.89 -4.44 9.53
N ILE A 221 -4.00 -3.17 9.12
CA ILE A 221 -3.63 -2.73 7.76
C ILE A 221 -2.14 -2.95 7.49
N GLU A 222 -1.27 -2.51 8.40
CA GLU A 222 0.17 -2.64 8.26
C GLU A 222 0.63 -4.09 8.34
N THR A 223 -0.04 -4.94 9.13
CA THR A 223 0.25 -6.38 9.11
C THR A 223 -0.22 -7.05 7.82
N ALA A 224 -1.38 -6.65 7.27
CA ALA A 224 -1.83 -7.15 5.97
C ALA A 224 -0.85 -6.83 4.85
N ARG A 225 -0.17 -5.68 4.90
CA ARG A 225 0.91 -5.34 3.96
C ARG A 225 2.10 -6.29 4.04
N LEU A 226 2.40 -6.84 5.22
CA LEU A 226 3.46 -7.86 5.38
C LEU A 226 3.11 -9.19 4.73
N CYS A 227 1.84 -9.43 4.43
CA CYS A 227 1.35 -10.62 3.73
C CYS A 227 1.27 -10.42 2.20
N LEU A 228 1.65 -9.24 1.68
CA LEU A 228 1.66 -8.95 0.25
C LEU A 228 3.04 -9.23 -0.34
N LYS A 229 3.05 -9.66 -1.61
CA LYS A 229 4.25 -9.70 -2.44
C LYS A 229 3.82 -9.75 -3.90
N ASP A 230 4.60 -9.07 -4.74
CA ASP A 230 4.27 -8.90 -6.16
C ASP A 230 4.09 -10.26 -6.86
N PRO A 231 3.11 -10.38 -7.79
CA PRO A 231 2.25 -9.30 -8.32
C PRO A 231 1.01 -8.98 -7.47
N VAL A 232 0.88 -9.57 -6.27
CA VAL A 232 -0.26 -9.38 -5.38
C VAL A 232 0.01 -8.24 -4.40
N ASP A 233 -0.56 -7.07 -4.71
CA ASP A 233 -0.33 -5.81 -3.97
C ASP A 233 -1.60 -5.27 -3.29
N THR A 234 -2.62 -6.11 -3.13
CA THR A 234 -3.92 -5.77 -2.54
C THR A 234 -4.38 -6.85 -1.56
N ALA A 235 -5.12 -6.44 -0.53
CA ALA A 235 -5.82 -7.33 0.39
C ALA A 235 -7.33 -7.35 0.10
N ALA A 236 -7.99 -8.44 0.49
CA ALA A 236 -9.45 -8.55 0.53
C ALA A 236 -9.95 -8.31 1.97
N VAL A 237 -11.14 -7.74 2.12
CA VAL A 237 -11.78 -7.56 3.44
C VAL A 237 -13.15 -8.22 3.46
N PHE A 238 -13.41 -9.05 4.46
CA PHE A 238 -14.67 -9.77 4.65
C PHE A 238 -15.35 -9.33 5.94
N PHE A 239 -16.34 -8.45 5.83
CA PHE A 239 -17.18 -8.04 6.95
C PHE A 239 -18.35 -9.01 7.12
N ASP A 240 -18.35 -9.76 8.21
CA ASP A 240 -19.48 -10.58 8.63
C ASP A 240 -20.40 -9.78 9.56
N LEU A 241 -21.61 -9.48 9.07
CA LEU A 241 -22.68 -8.80 9.80
C LEU A 241 -23.73 -9.77 10.35
N SER A 242 -23.46 -11.08 10.32
CA SER A 242 -24.28 -12.05 11.04
C SER A 242 -24.38 -11.66 12.51
N ASN A 243 -25.60 -11.62 13.05
CA ASN A 243 -25.88 -11.16 14.43
C ASN A 243 -25.49 -9.70 14.75
N PHE A 244 -25.21 -8.87 13.74
CA PHE A 244 -24.97 -7.44 13.95
C PHE A 244 -26.21 -6.75 14.54
N SER A 245 -25.99 -5.87 15.52
CA SER A 245 -27.01 -5.00 16.10
C SER A 245 -26.50 -3.56 16.22
N MET A 246 -27.40 -2.62 16.55
CA MET A 246 -27.01 -1.23 16.81
C MET A 246 -26.05 -1.09 18.00
N ALA A 247 -25.97 -2.07 18.90
CA ALA A 247 -25.00 -2.06 19.99
C ALA A 247 -23.55 -2.23 19.49
N ASN A 248 -23.37 -2.82 18.30
CA ASN A 248 -22.07 -3.04 17.68
C ASN A 248 -21.68 -1.93 16.70
N MET A 249 -22.57 -0.98 16.40
CA MET A 249 -22.30 0.04 15.41
C MET A 249 -21.34 1.10 15.98
N ASP A 250 -20.22 1.31 15.31
CA ASP A 250 -19.29 2.40 15.60
C ASP A 250 -18.89 3.14 14.33
N TYR A 251 -19.26 4.42 14.25
CA TYR A 251 -18.96 5.25 13.09
C TYR A 251 -17.52 5.78 13.07
N GLY A 252 -16.83 5.83 14.21
CA GLY A 252 -15.45 6.31 14.33
C GLY A 252 -14.48 5.48 13.47
N PRO A 253 -14.22 4.20 13.82
CA PRO A 253 -13.38 3.31 13.03
C PRO A 253 -13.85 3.13 11.59
N VAL A 254 -15.17 3.17 11.30
CA VAL A 254 -15.65 3.14 9.91
C VAL A 254 -15.18 4.35 9.12
N LYS A 255 -15.31 5.56 9.66
CA LYS A 255 -14.79 6.77 9.02
C LYS A 255 -13.28 6.73 8.88
N PHE A 256 -12.58 6.24 9.91
CA PHE A 256 -11.13 6.14 9.90
C PHE A 256 -10.63 5.14 8.84
N MET A 257 -11.25 3.97 8.70
CA MET A 257 -10.93 3.01 7.63
C MET A 257 -11.14 3.61 6.24
N ILE A 258 -12.25 4.31 6.02
CA ILE A 258 -12.53 5.01 4.76
C ILE A 258 -11.46 6.08 4.49
N HIS A 259 -11.11 6.86 5.52
CA HIS A 259 -10.06 7.88 5.42
C HIS A 259 -8.70 7.25 5.04
N CYS A 260 -8.33 6.14 5.68
CA CYS A 260 -7.12 5.39 5.38
C CYS A 260 -7.08 4.93 3.92
N PHE A 261 -8.10 4.18 3.46
CA PHE A 261 -8.10 3.62 2.10
C PHE A 261 -8.24 4.68 1.00
N ALA A 262 -8.92 5.80 1.26
CA ALA A 262 -9.09 6.86 0.28
C ALA A 262 -7.84 7.77 0.14
N ASN A 263 -7.09 7.98 1.23
CA ASN A 263 -6.06 9.03 1.29
C ASN A 263 -4.63 8.51 1.48
N HIS A 264 -4.43 7.42 2.22
CA HIS A 264 -3.10 7.02 2.72
C HIS A 264 -2.69 5.59 2.33
N PHE A 265 -3.65 4.75 1.96
CA PHE A 265 -3.43 3.39 1.47
C PHE A 265 -4.11 3.18 0.10
N PRO A 266 -3.75 4.01 -0.92
CA PRO A 266 -4.33 3.91 -2.24
C PRO A 266 -4.06 2.54 -2.87
N GLU A 267 -5.03 2.02 -3.61
CA GLU A 267 -4.90 0.75 -4.33
C GLU A 267 -4.40 -0.45 -3.49
N CYS A 268 -4.59 -0.42 -2.16
CA CYS A 268 -4.30 -1.56 -1.28
C CYS A 268 -5.54 -2.46 -1.04
N LEU A 269 -6.75 -1.97 -1.32
CA LEU A 269 -8.00 -2.75 -1.23
C LEU A 269 -8.34 -3.38 -2.59
N GLY A 270 -8.43 -4.70 -2.64
CA GLY A 270 -8.89 -5.45 -3.82
C GLY A 270 -10.42 -5.46 -3.91
N PHE A 271 -11.07 -6.03 -2.90
CA PHE A 271 -12.52 -5.95 -2.71
C PHE A 271 -12.87 -5.96 -1.22
N LEU A 272 -14.06 -5.48 -0.90
CA LEU A 272 -14.66 -5.56 0.43
C LEU A 272 -16.03 -6.22 0.32
N LEU A 273 -16.23 -7.32 1.02
CA LEU A 273 -17.53 -7.98 1.12
C LEU A 273 -18.24 -7.53 2.39
N ILE A 274 -19.48 -7.10 2.26
CA ILE A 274 -20.42 -6.92 3.38
C ILE A 274 -21.39 -8.09 3.33
N HIS A 275 -21.20 -9.05 4.23
CA HIS A 275 -21.93 -10.30 4.28
C HIS A 275 -23.05 -10.26 5.31
N ASN A 276 -24.21 -10.82 4.92
CA ASN A 276 -25.36 -11.01 5.81
C ASN A 276 -25.81 -9.75 6.57
N ALA A 277 -25.78 -8.60 5.88
CA ALA A 277 -26.21 -7.33 6.46
C ALA A 277 -27.70 -7.36 6.86
N PRO A 278 -28.06 -7.10 8.13
CA PRO A 278 -29.46 -7.08 8.57
C PRO A 278 -30.21 -5.87 7.98
N TRP A 279 -31.54 -5.91 8.00
CA TRP A 279 -32.38 -4.86 7.40
C TRP A 279 -32.04 -3.44 7.91
N VAL A 280 -31.69 -3.32 9.20
CA VAL A 280 -31.29 -2.06 9.85
C VAL A 280 -30.05 -1.44 9.20
N PHE A 281 -29.15 -2.26 8.64
CA PHE A 281 -27.94 -1.79 7.98
C PHE A 281 -28.22 -0.92 6.75
N THR A 282 -29.42 -1.01 6.16
CA THR A 282 -29.81 -0.14 5.03
C THR A 282 -29.73 1.34 5.40
N GLY A 283 -30.17 1.71 6.60
CA GLY A 283 -30.09 3.09 7.10
C GLY A 283 -28.64 3.53 7.34
N ILE A 284 -27.85 2.65 7.96
CA ILE A 284 -26.42 2.86 8.23
C ILE A 284 -25.64 3.05 6.92
N TRP A 285 -25.90 2.20 5.93
CA TRP A 285 -25.27 2.27 4.62
C TRP A 285 -25.61 3.57 3.88
N ASN A 286 -26.82 4.10 4.03
CA ASN A 286 -27.18 5.40 3.46
C ASN A 286 -26.35 6.56 4.05
N VAL A 287 -25.94 6.46 5.31
CA VAL A 287 -25.02 7.40 5.94
C VAL A 287 -23.59 7.17 5.42
N ILE A 288 -23.09 5.93 5.51
CA ILE A 288 -21.72 5.56 5.14
C ILE A 288 -21.40 5.90 3.68
N LYS A 289 -22.33 5.66 2.74
CA LYS A 289 -22.13 5.98 1.31
C LYS A 289 -21.77 7.44 1.06
N GLY A 290 -22.19 8.37 1.92
CA GLY A 290 -21.83 9.78 1.78
C GLY A 290 -20.36 10.08 2.07
N TRP A 291 -19.62 9.13 2.68
CA TRP A 291 -18.22 9.28 3.07
C TRP A 291 -17.26 8.58 2.11
N ILE A 292 -17.76 7.64 1.31
CA ILE A 292 -16.95 6.78 0.46
C ILE A 292 -16.78 7.42 -0.92
N ASP A 293 -15.54 7.55 -1.38
CA ASP A 293 -15.27 8.00 -2.75
C ASP A 293 -15.68 6.92 -3.79
N PRO A 294 -15.92 7.29 -5.06
CA PRO A 294 -16.38 6.33 -6.06
C PRO A 294 -15.47 5.12 -6.29
N VAL A 295 -14.15 5.25 -6.09
CA VAL A 295 -13.20 4.15 -6.30
C VAL A 295 -13.39 3.10 -5.21
N VAL A 296 -13.40 3.52 -3.93
CA VAL A 296 -13.64 2.59 -2.81
C VAL A 296 -15.05 2.00 -2.89
N ALA A 297 -16.07 2.80 -3.23
CA ALA A 297 -17.44 2.32 -3.37
C ALA A 297 -17.57 1.20 -4.42
N SER A 298 -16.82 1.29 -5.53
CA SER A 298 -16.85 0.27 -6.58
C SER A 298 -16.32 -1.11 -6.13
N LYS A 299 -15.46 -1.12 -5.10
CA LYS A 299 -14.82 -2.31 -4.52
C LYS A 299 -15.70 -3.03 -3.50
N ILE A 300 -16.78 -2.39 -3.01
CA ILE A 300 -17.69 -2.96 -2.01
C ILE A 300 -18.74 -3.82 -2.70
N LYS A 301 -18.90 -5.07 -2.24
CA LYS A 301 -19.90 -6.03 -2.71
C LYS A 301 -20.74 -6.53 -1.54
N PHE A 302 -22.04 -6.68 -1.76
CA PHE A 302 -22.95 -7.24 -0.76
C PHE A 302 -23.20 -8.71 -1.08
N THR A 303 -23.12 -9.57 -0.07
CA THR A 303 -23.36 -11.01 -0.18
C THR A 303 -24.37 -11.46 0.87
N LYS A 304 -25.16 -12.49 0.59
CA LYS A 304 -26.16 -13.03 1.54
C LYS A 304 -25.99 -14.51 1.83
N THR A 305 -25.60 -15.30 0.85
CA THR A 305 -25.41 -16.74 1.02
C THR A 305 -23.95 -17.13 0.93
N THR A 306 -23.62 -18.33 1.36
CA THR A 306 -22.27 -18.91 1.21
C THR A 306 -21.85 -18.93 -0.25
N GLU A 307 -22.75 -19.26 -1.17
CA GLU A 307 -22.46 -19.30 -2.60
C GLU A 307 -22.12 -17.92 -3.17
N ASP A 308 -22.65 -16.84 -2.60
CA ASP A 308 -22.25 -15.48 -2.98
C ASP A 308 -20.81 -15.18 -2.56
N VAL A 309 -20.41 -15.60 -1.35
CA VAL A 309 -19.05 -15.42 -0.84
C VAL A 309 -18.06 -16.32 -1.60
N ALA A 310 -18.47 -17.55 -1.93
CA ALA A 310 -17.68 -18.55 -2.64
C ALA A 310 -17.28 -18.13 -4.07
N LYS A 311 -17.90 -17.08 -4.62
CA LYS A 311 -17.47 -16.44 -5.89
C LYS A 311 -16.17 -15.66 -5.77
N PHE A 312 -15.79 -15.28 -4.54
CA PHE A 312 -14.64 -14.43 -4.25
C PHE A 312 -13.59 -15.14 -3.40
N ILE A 313 -14.03 -15.96 -2.44
CA ILE A 313 -13.18 -16.60 -1.44
C ILE A 313 -13.34 -18.12 -1.55
N PRO A 314 -12.25 -18.91 -1.59
CA PRO A 314 -12.32 -20.37 -1.51
C PRO A 314 -13.12 -20.86 -0.30
N MET A 315 -13.90 -21.94 -0.47
CA MET A 315 -14.76 -22.49 0.59
C MET A 315 -13.98 -22.91 1.85
N GLU A 316 -12.72 -23.32 1.70
CA GLU A 316 -11.84 -23.66 2.83
C GLU A 316 -11.48 -22.45 3.70
N TYR A 317 -11.63 -21.23 3.20
CA TYR A 317 -11.41 -20.00 3.97
C TYR A 317 -12.71 -19.34 4.46
N ILE A 318 -13.85 -20.01 4.28
CA ILE A 318 -15.16 -19.59 4.80
C ILE A 318 -15.50 -20.44 6.02
N GLU A 319 -15.87 -19.80 7.13
CA GLU A 319 -16.21 -20.50 8.38
C GLU A 319 -17.43 -21.43 8.23
N LYS A 320 -17.44 -22.55 8.97
CA LYS A 320 -18.53 -23.56 8.92
C LYS A 320 -19.89 -23.00 9.33
N ASN A 321 -19.93 -22.07 10.30
CA ASN A 321 -21.16 -21.37 10.69
C ASN A 321 -21.75 -20.51 9.56
N LEU A 322 -20.94 -20.12 8.58
CA LEU A 322 -21.34 -19.42 7.35
C LEU A 322 -21.52 -20.38 6.17
N GLY A 323 -21.57 -21.70 6.42
CA GLY A 323 -21.76 -22.74 5.40
C GLY A 323 -20.48 -23.13 4.63
N GLY A 324 -19.32 -22.59 5.01
CA GLY A 324 -18.03 -22.95 4.41
C GLY A 324 -17.45 -24.26 4.95
N ASN A 325 -16.23 -24.57 4.50
CA ASN A 325 -15.51 -25.79 4.85
C ASN A 325 -14.25 -25.53 5.68
N SER A 326 -14.07 -24.31 6.22
CA SER A 326 -12.92 -23.99 7.05
C SER A 326 -12.87 -24.85 8.32
N ASP A 327 -11.75 -25.57 8.49
CA ASP A 327 -11.38 -26.22 9.74
C ASP A 327 -10.63 -25.27 10.69
N HIS A 328 -10.31 -24.06 10.24
CA HIS A 328 -9.59 -23.08 11.05
C HIS A 328 -10.55 -22.37 12.02
N THR A 329 -10.20 -22.41 13.30
CA THR A 329 -10.79 -21.55 14.32
C THR A 329 -9.71 -20.59 14.77
N TYR A 330 -9.90 -19.29 14.49
CA TYR A 330 -8.95 -18.29 14.97
C TYR A 330 -9.04 -18.18 16.49
N VAL A 331 -7.91 -18.37 17.16
CA VAL A 331 -7.75 -18.21 18.61
C VAL A 331 -6.64 -17.21 18.85
N TYR A 332 -6.91 -16.17 19.65
CA TYR A 332 -5.87 -15.24 20.06
C TYR A 332 -4.85 -15.94 20.95
N ILE A 333 -3.58 -15.78 20.62
CA ILE A 333 -2.43 -16.32 21.36
C ILE A 333 -1.75 -15.12 22.02
N GLU A 334 -1.70 -15.12 23.35
CA GLU A 334 -1.04 -14.07 24.13
C GLU A 334 0.46 -13.95 23.76
N PRO A 335 1.05 -12.75 23.89
CA PRO A 335 2.49 -12.55 23.77
C PRO A 335 3.26 -13.51 24.68
N LYS A 336 4.34 -14.11 24.13
CA LYS A 336 5.21 -15.03 24.87
C LYS A 336 6.40 -14.28 25.46
N GLU A 337 6.84 -14.71 26.63
CA GLU A 337 8.10 -14.24 27.20
C GLU A 337 9.26 -14.54 26.24
N GLY A 338 10.17 -13.58 26.05
CA GLY A 338 11.33 -13.70 25.18
C GLY A 338 11.07 -13.57 23.67
N GLU A 339 9.82 -13.43 23.20
CA GLU A 339 9.53 -13.42 21.75
C GLU A 339 10.13 -12.23 20.98
N ASN A 340 10.50 -11.15 21.70
CA ASN A 340 11.17 -9.96 21.16
C ASN A 340 12.64 -9.85 21.57
N ASP A 341 13.26 -10.89 22.15
CA ASP A 341 14.63 -10.79 22.69
C ASP A 341 15.66 -10.35 21.65
N LEU A 342 15.45 -10.70 20.37
CA LEU A 342 16.29 -10.25 19.27
C LEU A 342 16.33 -8.73 19.11
N MET A 343 15.28 -8.00 19.51
CA MET A 343 15.27 -6.54 19.49
C MET A 343 16.27 -5.91 20.46
N ASN A 344 16.75 -6.68 21.46
CA ASN A 344 17.81 -6.25 22.37
C ASN A 344 19.22 -6.38 21.75
N ASP A 345 19.38 -7.16 20.67
CA ASP A 345 20.64 -7.24 19.91
C ASP A 345 20.79 -6.03 18.98
N THR A 346 21.15 -4.90 19.59
CA THR A 346 21.34 -3.64 18.86
C THR A 346 22.52 -3.71 17.90
N ALA A 347 23.54 -4.52 18.18
CA ALA A 347 24.70 -4.65 17.31
C ALA A 347 24.34 -5.29 15.97
N THR A 348 23.58 -6.39 15.99
CA THR A 348 23.07 -7.02 14.76
C THR A 348 22.06 -6.14 14.06
N ARG A 349 21.15 -5.52 14.81
CA ARG A 349 20.18 -4.54 14.26
C ARG A 349 20.88 -3.43 13.50
N ASP A 350 21.84 -2.76 14.13
CA ASP A 350 22.51 -1.60 13.55
C ASP A 350 23.35 -1.99 12.33
N LYS A 351 23.94 -3.20 12.33
CA LYS A 351 24.61 -3.77 11.14
C LYS A 351 23.64 -4.01 9.98
N LEU A 352 22.46 -4.58 10.25
CA LEU A 352 21.46 -4.85 9.22
C LEU A 352 20.86 -3.55 8.66
N LEU A 353 20.63 -2.56 9.51
CA LEU A 353 20.18 -1.22 9.10
C LEU A 353 21.25 -0.47 8.30
N ALA A 354 22.52 -0.56 8.66
CA ALA A 354 23.60 0.00 7.84
C ALA A 354 23.66 -0.66 6.44
N ALA A 355 23.49 -1.98 6.37
CA ALA A 355 23.38 -2.68 5.08
C ALA A 355 22.12 -2.26 4.29
N HIS A 356 21.02 -1.96 4.97
CA HIS A 356 19.80 -1.40 4.38
C HIS A 356 20.08 -0.01 3.76
N ASP A 357 20.78 0.86 4.48
CA ASP A 357 21.15 2.19 4.02
C ASP A 357 22.07 2.11 2.78
N GLU A 358 23.04 1.18 2.76
CA GLU A 358 23.88 0.94 1.59
C GLU A 358 23.08 0.45 0.38
N LEU A 359 22.14 -0.47 0.58
CA LEU A 359 21.24 -0.96 -0.48
C LEU A 359 20.32 0.16 -0.98
N THR A 360 19.86 1.04 -0.09
CA THR A 360 19.04 2.20 -0.42
C THR A 360 19.84 3.16 -1.32
N ALA A 361 21.08 3.49 -0.97
CA ALA A 361 21.95 4.30 -1.80
C ALA A 361 22.21 3.67 -3.19
N LYS A 362 22.41 2.35 -3.26
CA LYS A 362 22.52 1.62 -4.53
C LYS A 362 21.23 1.69 -5.36
N PHE A 363 20.08 1.53 -4.73
CA PHE A 363 18.77 1.62 -5.39
C PHE A 363 18.54 3.02 -5.96
N ILE A 364 18.87 4.07 -5.21
CA ILE A 364 18.77 5.45 -5.67
C ILE A 364 19.66 5.67 -6.90
N ASN A 365 20.92 5.24 -6.85
CA ASN A 365 21.84 5.36 -8.00
C ASN A 365 21.32 4.60 -9.24
N ALA A 366 20.83 3.37 -9.06
CA ALA A 366 20.24 2.59 -10.15
C ALA A 366 18.96 3.24 -10.70
N THR A 367 18.17 3.89 -9.84
CA THR A 367 16.98 4.66 -10.23
C THR A 367 17.38 5.86 -11.08
N VAL A 368 18.45 6.57 -10.70
CA VAL A 368 18.99 7.69 -11.49
C VAL A 368 19.48 7.22 -12.86
N ASP A 369 20.21 6.11 -12.93
CA ASP A 369 20.69 5.55 -14.21
C ASP A 369 19.53 5.12 -15.12
N TRP A 370 18.48 4.54 -14.53
CA TRP A 370 17.26 4.18 -15.24
C TRP A 370 16.47 5.40 -15.76
N ILE A 371 16.40 6.48 -14.97
CA ILE A 371 15.79 7.75 -15.39
C ILE A 371 16.57 8.36 -16.58
N LYS A 372 17.91 8.31 -16.55
CA LYS A 372 18.79 8.87 -17.59
C LYS A 372 18.90 8.06 -18.87
N SER A 373 18.38 6.83 -18.88
CA SER A 373 18.49 5.94 -20.04
C SER A 373 17.75 6.54 -21.25
N ASP A 374 18.47 6.74 -22.35
CA ASP A 374 18.00 7.41 -23.59
C ASP A 374 17.67 6.43 -24.72
N ASP A 375 18.07 5.17 -24.58
CA ASP A 375 17.73 4.09 -25.51
C ASP A 375 17.07 2.88 -24.81
N LYS A 376 16.34 2.09 -25.60
CA LYS A 376 15.57 0.93 -25.11
C LYS A 376 16.44 -0.14 -24.46
N ALA A 377 17.63 -0.42 -25.00
CA ALA A 377 18.49 -1.47 -24.48
C ALA A 377 19.11 -1.07 -23.15
N THR A 378 19.57 0.18 -23.02
CA THR A 378 20.08 0.73 -21.76
C THR A 378 18.97 0.80 -20.71
N ASN A 379 17.77 1.25 -21.09
CA ASN A 379 16.62 1.32 -20.18
C ASN A 379 16.22 -0.06 -19.61
N GLN A 380 16.15 -1.10 -20.45
CA GLN A 380 15.86 -2.47 -19.99
C GLN A 380 16.95 -2.99 -19.03
N LYS A 381 18.23 -2.70 -19.35
CA LYS A 381 19.36 -3.12 -18.51
C LYS A 381 19.35 -2.43 -17.15
N THR A 382 19.17 -1.11 -17.11
CA THR A 382 19.14 -0.34 -15.85
C THR A 382 17.92 -0.68 -15.01
N GLN A 383 16.77 -0.92 -15.63
CA GLN A 383 15.56 -1.41 -14.95
C GLN A 383 15.79 -2.78 -14.31
N SER A 384 16.41 -3.73 -15.01
CA SER A 384 16.75 -5.04 -14.45
C SER A 384 17.66 -4.92 -13.22
N ILE A 385 18.73 -4.12 -13.32
CA ILE A 385 19.67 -3.89 -12.19
C ILE A 385 18.94 -3.28 -11.00
N LYS A 386 18.09 -2.28 -11.25
CA LYS A 386 17.29 -1.63 -10.21
C LYS A 386 16.35 -2.61 -9.52
N ASN A 387 15.68 -3.48 -10.27
CA ASN A 387 14.77 -4.50 -9.73
C ASN A 387 15.54 -5.57 -8.92
N ASP A 388 16.75 -5.96 -9.34
CA ASP A 388 17.61 -6.87 -8.57
C ASP A 388 18.02 -6.25 -7.21
N ILE A 389 18.25 -4.94 -7.17
CA ILE A 389 18.54 -4.23 -5.91
C ILE A 389 17.27 -4.09 -5.05
N ALA A 390 16.11 -3.83 -5.65
CA ALA A 390 14.83 -3.81 -4.94
C ALA A 390 14.54 -5.15 -4.25
N ALA A 391 14.81 -6.26 -4.93
CA ALA A 391 14.68 -7.60 -4.34
C ALA A 391 15.62 -7.79 -3.13
N GLN A 392 16.85 -7.27 -3.21
CA GLN A 392 17.79 -7.30 -2.09
C GLN A 392 17.33 -6.42 -0.91
N LEU A 393 16.72 -5.25 -1.17
CA LEU A 393 16.12 -4.40 -0.14
C LEU A 393 14.99 -5.12 0.60
N MET A 394 14.09 -5.76 -0.15
CA MET A 394 12.96 -6.52 0.43
C MET A 394 13.45 -7.70 1.28
N GLU A 395 14.47 -8.43 0.82
CA GLU A 395 15.08 -9.52 1.58
C GLU A 395 15.79 -9.02 2.84
N ASN A 396 16.54 -7.91 2.74
CA ASN A 396 17.18 -7.29 3.89
C ASN A 396 16.15 -6.80 4.93
N TYR A 397 14.98 -6.31 4.51
CA TYR A 397 13.88 -6.01 5.45
C TYR A 397 13.51 -7.25 6.27
N TRP A 398 13.31 -8.42 5.63
CA TRP A 398 12.99 -9.63 6.37
C TRP A 398 14.10 -10.13 7.29
N GLN A 399 15.36 -9.89 6.95
CA GLN A 399 16.49 -10.17 7.83
C GLN A 399 16.51 -9.26 9.07
N SER A 400 16.16 -7.98 8.90
CA SER A 400 16.09 -6.99 9.98
C SER A 400 14.81 -7.06 10.80
N ASP A 401 13.71 -7.58 10.24
CA ASP A 401 12.38 -7.62 10.85
C ASP A 401 12.36 -8.11 12.31
N PRO A 402 13.02 -9.23 12.69
CA PRO A 402 13.05 -9.69 14.09
C PRO A 402 13.70 -8.71 15.08
N TYR A 403 14.52 -7.78 14.58
CA TYR A 403 15.29 -6.82 15.38
C TYR A 403 14.62 -5.44 15.45
N ILE A 404 13.65 -5.16 14.58
CA ILE A 404 13.03 -3.82 14.43
C ILE A 404 11.51 -3.82 14.62
N ARG A 405 10.88 -4.99 14.73
CA ARG A 405 9.42 -5.12 14.88
C ARG A 405 9.07 -6.11 15.98
N SER A 406 8.16 -5.72 16.88
CA SER A 406 7.57 -6.65 17.84
C SER A 406 6.86 -7.80 17.13
N ARG A 407 6.99 -9.01 17.67
CA ARG A 407 6.18 -10.14 17.25
C ARG A 407 4.72 -9.91 17.63
N GLY A 408 3.84 -10.29 16.73
CA GLY A 408 2.39 -10.20 16.86
C GLY A 408 1.72 -11.56 16.72
N ILE A 409 0.39 -11.59 16.85
CA ILE A 409 -0.41 -12.80 16.70
C ILE A 409 -0.21 -13.48 15.36
N PHE A 410 -0.01 -12.70 14.28
CA PHE A 410 0.22 -13.21 12.94
C PHE A 410 1.62 -13.79 12.71
N ASP A 411 2.59 -13.47 13.57
CA ASP A 411 3.84 -14.22 13.68
C ASP A 411 3.61 -15.51 14.48
N ARG A 412 2.95 -15.41 15.64
CA ARG A 412 2.75 -16.54 16.58
C ARG A 412 1.92 -17.68 15.99
N ASN A 413 0.96 -17.37 15.13
CA ASN A 413 0.09 -18.36 14.50
C ASN A 413 0.59 -18.82 13.11
N GLY A 414 1.72 -18.29 12.63
CA GLY A 414 2.32 -18.66 11.35
C GLY A 414 1.77 -17.94 10.11
N THR A 415 0.76 -17.07 10.25
CA THR A 415 0.10 -16.41 9.10
C THR A 415 1.09 -15.69 8.19
N ILE A 416 2.01 -14.89 8.76
CA ILE A 416 2.99 -14.15 7.97
C ILE A 416 3.91 -15.11 7.20
N ASP A 417 4.35 -16.20 7.83
CA ASP A 417 5.25 -17.18 7.21
C ASP A 417 4.53 -18.02 6.14
N ASP A 418 3.26 -18.34 6.35
CA ASP A 418 2.42 -18.99 5.33
C ASP A 418 2.33 -18.12 4.07
N PHE A 419 2.13 -16.81 4.21
CA PHE A 419 2.15 -15.89 3.07
C PHE A 419 3.53 -15.80 2.41
N LYS A 420 4.61 -15.68 3.18
CA LYS A 420 5.97 -15.71 2.61
C LYS A 420 6.21 -17.00 1.80
N LYS A 421 5.75 -18.14 2.31
CA LYS A 421 5.87 -19.44 1.66
C LYS A 421 5.03 -19.52 0.39
N LEU A 422 3.73 -19.17 0.47
CA LEU A 422 2.79 -19.12 -0.65
C LEU A 422 3.39 -18.35 -1.82
N HIS A 423 4.00 -17.22 -1.50
CA HIS A 423 4.63 -16.32 -2.43
C HIS A 423 5.99 -16.82 -2.94
N SER A 424 6.73 -17.61 -2.16
CA SER A 424 7.98 -18.22 -2.64
C SER A 424 7.76 -19.42 -3.57
N GLU A 425 6.66 -20.15 -3.39
CA GLU A 425 6.37 -21.41 -4.09
C GLU A 425 5.60 -21.19 -5.41
N ASN A 426 4.73 -20.18 -5.47
CA ASN A 426 3.95 -19.88 -6.67
C ASN A 426 4.66 -18.94 -7.67
N TRP A 427 5.84 -18.44 -7.34
CA TRP A 427 6.64 -17.52 -8.17
C TRP A 427 8.01 -18.08 -8.60
N LYS A 428 8.14 -19.41 -8.57
CA LYS A 428 9.15 -20.16 -9.32
C LYS A 428 8.50 -20.83 -10.52
#